data_AF-A0A7C9EQJ0-F1
#
_entry.id   AF-A0A7C9EQJ0-F1
#
_cell.length_a   1.000
_cell.length_b   1.000
_cell.length_c   1.000
_cell.angle_alpha   90.00
_cell.angle_beta   90.00
_cell.angle_gamma   90.00
#
_symmetry.space_group_name_H-M   'P 1'
#
loop_
_entity.id
_entity.type
_entity.pdbx_description
1 polymer ?
#
loop_
_entity_poly.entity_id
_entity_poly.type
_entity_poly.pdbx_seq_one_letter_code
_entity_poly.pdbx_strand_id
1 'polypeptide(L)'
;VIRNNENPKWDEHFNVPLAHCVYAISFIVKDNDFFGADVIGCATISAEDVASGEEIDDWFPIISTNGKPHKPDTAIHLRLRFLPCRDNPAYKSSIAGGQHGVRRSYFPVRPGGSITLYQDAHVKEGEVPRVELDNGVKYRSKGCWEDICHAILEAHHLIYIVGWSVFHKVRLVREPTPGRNLPPAGELCLGDLLKYKSQEGVRVLVLAWDDKTSHSNVFINTEGLMQTHDEETRKFFKHSSVICTLSPRYASSKL
;
A
#
# COMPACT_ATOMS: atom_id res chain seq x y z
N VAL A 1 -3.20 -17.86 -15.35
CA VAL A 1 -2.90 -18.28 -16.75
C VAL A 1 -2.39 -19.71 -16.71
N ILE A 2 -3.07 -20.63 -17.38
CA ILE A 2 -2.66 -22.03 -17.51
C ILE A 2 -2.13 -22.21 -18.93
N ARG A 3 -0.94 -22.80 -19.07
CA ARG A 3 -0.28 -22.93 -20.38
C ARG A 3 -0.72 -24.22 -21.08
N ASN A 4 -1.04 -24.11 -22.37
CA ASN A 4 -1.21 -25.22 -23.30
C ASN A 4 -2.11 -26.35 -22.77
N ASN A 5 -3.37 -26.02 -22.46
CA ASN A 5 -4.33 -27.00 -21.97
C ASN A 5 -5.72 -26.69 -22.52
N GLU A 6 -6.32 -27.66 -23.21
CA GLU A 6 -7.69 -27.57 -23.75
C GLU A 6 -8.78 -27.72 -22.68
N ASN A 7 -8.42 -28.24 -21.49
CA ASN A 7 -9.27 -28.34 -20.31
C ASN A 7 -8.58 -27.70 -19.08
N PRO A 8 -8.43 -26.36 -19.08
CA PRO A 8 -7.74 -25.65 -18.02
C PRO A 8 -8.50 -25.73 -16.70
N LYS A 9 -7.79 -26.07 -15.62
CA LYS A 9 -8.32 -26.10 -14.25
C LYS A 9 -7.58 -25.09 -13.38
N TRP A 10 -8.25 -23.99 -13.05
CA TRP A 10 -7.68 -22.94 -12.20
C TRP A 10 -7.75 -23.30 -10.72
N ASP A 11 -8.87 -23.89 -10.29
CA ASP A 11 -9.17 -24.20 -8.88
C ASP A 11 -8.94 -22.99 -7.94
N GLU A 12 -9.18 -21.78 -8.47
CA GLU A 12 -8.97 -20.51 -7.79
C GLU A 12 -10.21 -20.09 -7.00
N HIS A 13 -9.97 -19.56 -5.81
CA HIS A 13 -11.03 -19.13 -4.88
C HIS A 13 -10.91 -17.64 -4.60
N PHE A 14 -12.01 -16.92 -4.80
CA PHE A 14 -12.04 -15.47 -4.65
C PHE A 14 -13.09 -15.03 -3.63
N ASN A 15 -12.77 -13.96 -2.89
CA ASN A 15 -13.78 -13.15 -2.21
C ASN A 15 -13.80 -11.79 -2.88
N VAL A 16 -14.89 -11.49 -3.57
CA VAL A 16 -15.06 -10.23 -4.29
C VAL A 16 -16.08 -9.37 -3.54
N PRO A 17 -15.67 -8.25 -2.92
CA PRO A 17 -16.61 -7.28 -2.38
C PRO A 17 -17.45 -6.68 -3.51
N LEU A 18 -18.77 -6.68 -3.36
CA LEU A 18 -19.70 -6.17 -4.37
C LEU A 18 -20.48 -4.96 -3.82
N ALA A 19 -20.57 -3.91 -4.62
CA ALA A 19 -21.40 -2.72 -4.38
C ALA A 19 -21.94 -2.16 -5.73
N HIS A 20 -22.23 -3.05 -6.68
CA HIS A 20 -22.59 -2.70 -8.05
C HIS A 20 -24.09 -2.90 -8.30
N CYS A 21 -24.70 -2.04 -9.10
CA CYS A 21 -26.05 -2.24 -9.65
C CYS A 21 -25.91 -2.90 -11.02
N VAL A 22 -26.20 -4.19 -11.12
CA VAL A 22 -26.03 -5.01 -12.33
C VAL A 22 -27.18 -5.99 -12.48
N TYR A 23 -27.43 -6.44 -13.71
CA TYR A 23 -28.42 -7.48 -14.02
C TYR A 23 -27.80 -8.86 -14.17
N ALA A 24 -26.47 -8.95 -14.32
CA ALA A 24 -25.75 -10.22 -14.48
C ALA A 24 -24.28 -10.11 -14.06
N ILE A 25 -23.67 -11.27 -13.80
CA ILE A 25 -22.23 -11.46 -13.62
C ILE A 25 -21.68 -12.18 -14.84
N SER A 26 -20.67 -11.59 -15.48
CA SER A 26 -20.02 -12.13 -16.67
C SER A 26 -18.64 -12.70 -16.32
N PHE A 27 -18.42 -13.95 -16.70
CA PHE A 27 -17.14 -14.64 -16.61
C PHE A 27 -16.54 -14.73 -18.02
N ILE A 28 -15.51 -13.92 -18.27
CA ILE A 28 -14.88 -13.83 -19.59
C ILE A 28 -13.64 -14.71 -19.60
N VAL A 29 -13.65 -15.72 -20.46
CA VAL A 29 -12.49 -16.59 -20.70
C VAL A 29 -11.66 -15.99 -21.82
N LYS A 30 -10.36 -15.84 -21.56
CA LYS A 30 -9.40 -15.27 -22.51
C LYS A 30 -8.22 -16.19 -22.71
N ASP A 31 -7.70 -16.23 -23.93
CA ASP A 31 -6.36 -16.73 -24.21
C ASP A 31 -5.35 -15.59 -24.03
N ASN A 32 -4.23 -15.86 -23.39
CA ASN A 32 -3.20 -14.86 -23.15
C ASN A 32 -2.02 -15.11 -24.09
N ASP A 33 -2.25 -14.75 -25.36
CA ASP A 33 -1.29 -14.88 -26.44
C ASP A 33 -0.14 -13.88 -26.35
N PHE A 34 0.92 -14.14 -27.11
CA PHE A 34 2.11 -13.28 -27.14
C PHE A 34 1.80 -11.83 -27.55
N PHE A 35 0.73 -11.61 -28.33
CA PHE A 35 0.34 -10.30 -28.85
C PHE A 35 -0.77 -9.60 -28.04
N GLY A 36 -1.30 -10.24 -26.99
CA GLY A 36 -2.38 -9.70 -26.17
C GLY A 36 -3.40 -10.75 -25.77
N ALA A 37 -4.31 -10.38 -24.87
CA ALA A 37 -5.34 -11.30 -24.41
C ALA A 37 -6.56 -11.29 -25.36
N ASP A 38 -6.79 -12.41 -26.05
CA ASP A 38 -7.91 -12.60 -26.96
C ASP A 38 -9.10 -13.25 -26.24
N VAL A 39 -10.31 -12.76 -26.49
CA VAL A 39 -11.53 -13.25 -25.83
C VAL A 39 -12.00 -14.54 -26.50
N ILE A 40 -12.04 -15.63 -25.73
CA ILE A 40 -12.62 -16.91 -26.17
C ILE A 40 -14.15 -16.82 -26.09
N GLY A 41 -14.69 -16.31 -24.99
CA GLY A 41 -16.13 -16.13 -24.83
C GLY A 41 -16.53 -15.74 -23.41
N CYS A 42 -17.83 -15.74 -23.15
CA CYS A 42 -18.43 -15.30 -21.89
C CYS A 42 -19.47 -16.31 -21.41
N ALA A 43 -19.39 -16.66 -20.12
CA ALA A 43 -20.50 -17.27 -19.39
C ALA A 43 -21.17 -16.19 -18.53
N THR A 44 -22.50 -16.19 -18.46
CA THR A 44 -23.27 -15.16 -17.78
C THR A 44 -24.24 -15.79 -16.79
N ILE A 45 -24.29 -15.26 -15.58
CA ILE A 45 -25.21 -15.68 -14.51
C ILE A 45 -26.07 -14.48 -14.12
N SER A 46 -27.38 -14.67 -13.99
CA SER A 46 -28.29 -13.58 -13.58
C SER A 46 -27.89 -13.04 -12.21
N ALA A 47 -27.91 -11.72 -12.05
CA ALA A 47 -27.70 -11.10 -10.76
C ALA A 47 -28.84 -11.44 -9.78
N GLU A 48 -30.04 -11.75 -10.29
CA GLU A 48 -31.17 -12.22 -9.48
C GLU A 48 -30.87 -13.58 -8.83
N ASP A 49 -30.40 -14.56 -9.63
CA ASP A 49 -30.01 -15.88 -9.13
C ASP A 49 -28.91 -15.78 -8.09
N VAL A 50 -27.91 -14.93 -8.35
CA VAL A 50 -26.82 -14.67 -7.40
C VAL A 50 -27.36 -14.01 -6.13
N ALA A 51 -28.25 -13.02 -6.26
CA ALA A 51 -28.81 -12.25 -5.15
C ALA A 51 -29.71 -13.09 -4.22
N SER A 52 -30.25 -14.23 -4.70
CA SER A 52 -30.98 -15.19 -3.87
C SER A 52 -30.18 -15.66 -2.65
N GLY A 53 -28.83 -15.69 -2.76
CA GLY A 53 -27.93 -16.17 -1.72
C GLY A 53 -27.80 -17.70 -1.65
N GLU A 54 -28.51 -18.42 -2.54
CA GLU A 54 -28.34 -19.86 -2.74
C GLU A 54 -26.94 -20.15 -3.31
N GLU A 55 -26.44 -21.36 -3.04
CA GLU A 55 -25.18 -21.81 -3.61
C GLU A 55 -25.41 -22.24 -5.05
N ILE A 56 -24.66 -21.63 -5.96
CA ILE A 56 -24.59 -22.02 -7.36
C ILE A 56 -23.32 -22.85 -7.51
N ASP A 57 -23.44 -24.08 -8.03
CA ASP A 57 -22.33 -25.01 -8.30
C ASP A 57 -22.68 -25.81 -9.56
N ASP A 58 -22.39 -25.24 -10.74
CA ASP A 58 -22.83 -25.80 -12.02
C ASP A 58 -21.89 -25.43 -13.18
N TRP A 59 -22.12 -26.08 -14.33
CA TRP A 59 -21.49 -25.81 -15.61
C TRP A 59 -22.27 -24.77 -16.41
N PHE A 60 -21.60 -23.68 -16.77
CA PHE A 60 -22.17 -22.61 -17.57
C PHE A 60 -21.57 -22.62 -18.98
N PRO A 61 -22.39 -22.63 -20.05
CA PRO A 61 -21.90 -22.61 -21.41
C PRO A 61 -21.14 -21.31 -21.70
N ILE A 62 -20.00 -21.41 -22.39
CA ILE A 62 -19.24 -20.25 -22.83
C ILE A 62 -19.75 -19.84 -24.21
N ILE A 63 -20.36 -18.66 -24.28
CA ILE A 63 -20.91 -18.11 -25.52
C ILE A 63 -19.83 -17.27 -26.21
N SER A 64 -19.59 -17.51 -27.51
CA SER A 64 -18.63 -16.72 -28.29
C SER A 64 -19.11 -15.28 -28.47
N THR A 65 -18.19 -14.38 -28.84
CA THR A 65 -18.48 -12.98 -29.17
C THR A 65 -19.51 -12.83 -30.30
N ASN A 66 -19.67 -13.85 -31.14
CA ASN A 66 -20.64 -13.88 -32.24
C ASN A 66 -22.03 -14.39 -31.80
N GLY A 67 -22.26 -14.57 -30.50
CA GLY A 67 -23.53 -15.03 -29.92
C GLY A 67 -23.84 -16.51 -30.16
N LYS A 68 -22.95 -17.25 -30.83
CA LYS A 68 -23.08 -18.70 -31.03
C LYS A 68 -22.29 -19.45 -29.95
N PRO A 69 -22.81 -20.56 -29.41
CA PRO A 69 -22.00 -21.45 -28.59
C PRO A 69 -20.81 -21.98 -29.40
N HIS A 70 -19.72 -22.29 -28.72
CA HIS A 70 -18.59 -23.01 -29.32
C HIS A 70 -18.96 -24.49 -29.54
N LYS A 71 -17.98 -25.41 -29.52
CA LYS A 71 -18.27 -26.85 -29.49
C LYS A 71 -19.24 -27.15 -28.34
N PRO A 72 -20.11 -28.18 -28.47
CA PRO A 72 -21.17 -28.48 -27.49
C PRO A 72 -20.68 -28.59 -26.03
N ASP A 73 -19.42 -28.98 -25.83
CA ASP A 73 -18.83 -29.23 -24.52
C ASP A 73 -17.98 -28.05 -23.98
N THR A 74 -18.09 -26.85 -24.57
CA THR A 74 -17.33 -25.67 -24.11
C THR A 74 -18.10 -24.94 -23.00
N ALA A 75 -17.79 -25.27 -21.76
CA ALA A 75 -18.40 -24.70 -20.56
C ALA A 75 -17.35 -24.39 -19.48
N ILE A 76 -17.72 -23.54 -18.52
CA ILE A 76 -16.94 -23.26 -17.31
C ILE A 76 -17.71 -23.72 -16.08
N HIS A 77 -17.04 -24.45 -15.20
CA HIS A 77 -17.61 -24.83 -13.91
C HIS A 77 -17.41 -23.69 -12.92
N LEU A 78 -18.50 -23.22 -12.31
CA LEU A 78 -18.48 -22.10 -11.38
C LEU A 78 -19.20 -22.48 -10.10
N ARG A 79 -18.51 -22.27 -8.98
CA ARG A 79 -19.09 -22.35 -7.64
C ARG A 79 -19.09 -20.97 -7.00
N LEU A 80 -20.26 -20.41 -6.73
CA LEU A 80 -20.39 -19.09 -6.13
C LEU A 80 -21.56 -19.03 -5.14
N ARG A 81 -21.42 -18.14 -4.16
CA ARG A 81 -22.48 -17.80 -3.21
C ARG A 81 -22.39 -16.33 -2.85
N PHE A 82 -23.51 -15.64 -2.92
CA PHE A 82 -23.61 -14.27 -2.44
C PHE A 82 -24.01 -14.23 -0.97
N LEU A 83 -23.34 -13.37 -0.20
CA LEU A 83 -23.72 -13.08 1.17
C LEU A 83 -23.99 -11.58 1.28
N PRO A 84 -25.26 -11.16 1.39
CA PRO A 84 -25.61 -9.76 1.57
C PRO A 84 -24.89 -9.16 2.78
N CYS A 85 -24.44 -7.90 2.65
CA CYS A 85 -23.69 -7.21 3.72
C CYS A 85 -24.46 -7.21 5.05
N ARG A 86 -25.78 -6.95 5.01
CA ARG A 86 -26.68 -6.97 6.17
C ARG A 86 -26.74 -8.32 6.89
N ASP A 87 -26.50 -9.42 6.18
CA ASP A 87 -26.61 -10.78 6.70
C ASP A 87 -25.25 -11.34 7.14
N ASN A 88 -24.17 -10.74 6.65
CA ASN A 88 -22.81 -11.14 6.96
C ASN A 88 -22.44 -10.87 8.43
N PRO A 89 -22.17 -11.91 9.23
CA PRO A 89 -21.80 -11.74 10.64
C PRO A 89 -20.55 -10.89 10.85
N ALA A 90 -19.64 -10.82 9.86
CA ALA A 90 -18.45 -9.97 9.92
C ALA A 90 -18.77 -8.47 10.01
N TYR A 91 -19.96 -8.05 9.60
CA TYR A 91 -20.39 -6.64 9.62
C TYR A 91 -21.46 -6.35 10.67
N LYS A 92 -21.93 -7.36 11.41
CA LYS A 92 -22.96 -7.21 12.45
C LYS A 92 -22.41 -6.74 13.79
N SER A 93 -21.15 -7.05 14.08
CA SER A 93 -20.49 -6.63 15.32
C SER A 93 -19.45 -5.56 15.06
N SER A 94 -19.45 -4.49 15.86
CA SER A 94 -18.34 -3.54 15.90
C SER A 94 -17.08 -4.21 16.49
N ILE A 95 -15.97 -3.46 16.54
CA ILE A 95 -14.69 -3.91 17.13
C ILE A 95 -14.88 -4.48 18.56
N ALA A 96 -15.91 -4.03 19.28
CA ALA A 96 -16.26 -4.51 20.62
C ALA A 96 -16.74 -5.98 20.66
N GLY A 97 -17.12 -6.57 19.51
CA GLY A 97 -17.61 -7.95 19.42
C GLY A 97 -16.53 -9.02 19.22
N GLY A 98 -15.25 -8.70 19.43
CA GLY A 98 -14.16 -9.68 19.47
C GLY A 98 -13.53 -10.07 18.13
N GLN A 99 -14.00 -9.51 17.01
CA GLN A 99 -13.27 -9.62 15.74
C GLN A 99 -12.27 -8.48 15.62
N HIS A 100 -11.01 -8.78 15.89
CA HIS A 100 -9.92 -7.82 15.78
C HIS A 100 -9.22 -7.98 14.43
N GLY A 101 -9.36 -6.98 13.56
CA GLY A 101 -8.57 -6.82 12.35
C GLY A 101 -9.25 -7.18 11.03
N VAL A 102 -8.59 -6.78 9.94
CA VAL A 102 -9.00 -7.08 8.57
C VAL A 102 -8.64 -8.54 8.26
N ARG A 103 -9.61 -9.33 7.80
CA ARG A 103 -9.38 -10.72 7.40
C ARG A 103 -8.60 -10.78 6.09
N ARG A 104 -7.83 -11.86 5.89
CA ARG A 104 -7.06 -12.12 4.65
C ARG A 104 -6.07 -11.01 4.27
N SER A 105 -5.54 -10.29 5.26
CA SER A 105 -4.41 -9.38 5.07
C SER A 105 -3.08 -10.14 5.11
N TYR A 106 -2.06 -9.64 4.42
CA TYR A 106 -0.70 -10.20 4.47
C TYR A 106 -0.10 -10.10 5.89
N PHE A 107 -0.39 -9.00 6.60
CA PHE A 107 0.02 -8.81 7.99
C PHE A 107 -1.14 -9.07 8.95
N PRO A 108 -0.98 -9.96 9.95
CA PRO A 108 -1.99 -10.21 10.97
C PRO A 108 -2.01 -9.10 12.04
N VAL A 109 -3.08 -9.04 12.82
CA VAL A 109 -3.17 -8.16 14.01
C VAL A 109 -2.11 -8.56 15.03
N ARG A 110 -1.46 -7.56 15.63
CA ARG A 110 -0.48 -7.73 16.70
C ARG A 110 -0.96 -7.02 17.97
N PRO A 111 -1.33 -7.74 19.04
CA PRO A 111 -1.69 -7.12 20.30
C PRO A 111 -0.44 -6.55 21.01
N GLY A 112 -0.66 -5.65 21.98
CA GLY A 112 0.42 -5.06 22.78
C GLY A 112 1.23 -3.97 22.07
N GLY A 113 0.80 -3.52 20.88
CA GLY A 113 1.39 -2.37 20.22
C GLY A 113 1.04 -1.06 20.92
N SER A 114 1.97 -0.10 20.91
CA SER A 114 1.70 1.29 21.28
C SER A 114 1.65 2.14 20.01
N ILE A 115 0.61 2.95 19.89
CA ILE A 115 0.41 3.84 18.74
C ILE A 115 0.50 5.27 19.23
N THR A 116 1.43 6.03 18.64
CA THR A 116 1.45 7.48 18.77
C THR A 116 0.78 8.08 17.53
N LEU A 117 -0.28 8.85 17.75
CA LEU A 117 -0.95 9.59 16.68
C LEU A 117 -0.28 10.94 16.53
N TYR A 118 0.10 11.26 15.30
CA TYR A 118 0.68 12.56 14.97
C TYR A 118 -0.32 13.39 14.19
N GLN A 119 -0.59 14.59 14.69
CA GLN A 119 -1.23 15.65 13.93
C GLN A 119 -0.09 16.50 13.33
N ASP A 120 -0.05 16.61 12.01
CA ASP A 120 0.98 17.34 11.28
C ASP A 120 2.43 16.88 11.57
N ALA A 121 3.42 17.62 11.04
CA ALA A 121 4.83 17.36 11.30
C ALA A 121 5.27 17.82 12.70
N HIS A 122 4.64 18.89 13.19
CA HIS A 122 4.89 19.55 14.47
C HIS A 122 3.62 20.26 14.92
N VAL A 123 3.39 20.30 16.23
CA VAL A 123 2.27 21.02 16.87
C VAL A 123 2.85 21.77 18.04
N LYS A 124 2.54 23.07 18.16
CA LYS A 124 3.07 23.88 19.26
C LYS A 124 2.31 23.61 20.54
N GLU A 125 2.97 23.84 21.66
CA GLU A 125 2.31 23.75 22.97
C GLU A 125 1.17 24.78 23.06
N GLY A 126 0.00 24.31 23.48
CA GLY A 126 -1.20 25.15 23.63
C GLY A 126 -2.07 25.31 22.38
N GLU A 127 -1.65 24.83 21.20
CA GLU A 127 -2.49 24.87 19.99
C GLU A 127 -3.66 23.88 20.02
N VAL A 128 -3.48 22.77 20.76
CA VAL A 128 -4.54 21.79 20.94
C VAL A 128 -5.34 22.13 22.19
N PRO A 129 -6.69 22.20 22.12
CA PRO A 129 -7.51 22.40 23.29
C PRO A 129 -7.31 21.28 24.29
N ARG A 130 -7.58 21.57 25.56
CA ARG A 130 -7.53 20.54 26.60
C ARG A 130 -8.64 19.52 26.37
N VAL A 131 -8.25 18.29 26.04
CA VAL A 131 -9.14 17.14 25.93
C VAL A 131 -8.84 16.17 27.07
N GLU A 132 -9.89 15.80 27.79
CA GLU A 132 -9.83 14.77 28.83
C GLU A 132 -10.25 13.42 28.24
N LEU A 133 -9.46 12.40 28.52
CA LEU A 133 -9.66 11.01 28.14
C LEU A 133 -10.13 10.22 29.37
N ASP A 134 -10.49 8.96 29.15
CA ASP A 134 -10.86 8.04 30.22
C ASP A 134 -9.82 8.02 31.36
N ASN A 135 -10.32 7.81 32.59
CA ASN A 135 -9.53 7.84 33.83
C ASN A 135 -8.86 9.20 34.12
N GLY A 136 -9.39 10.31 33.59
CA GLY A 136 -8.90 11.67 33.86
C GLY A 136 -7.56 11.99 33.20
N VAL A 137 -7.13 11.16 32.25
CA VAL A 137 -5.88 11.37 31.50
C VAL A 137 -6.08 12.54 30.56
N LYS A 138 -5.14 13.49 30.54
CA LYS A 138 -5.19 14.60 29.57
C LYS A 138 -4.51 14.19 28.28
N TYR A 139 -5.17 14.43 27.15
CA TYR A 139 -4.56 14.31 25.83
C TYR A 139 -3.34 15.22 25.73
N ARG A 140 -2.27 14.71 25.11
CA ARG A 140 -1.06 15.46 24.78
C ARG A 140 -0.70 15.18 23.34
N SER A 141 -0.60 16.23 22.53
CA SER A 141 -0.04 16.13 21.18
C SER A 141 1.45 15.80 21.25
N LYS A 142 1.96 15.13 20.21
CA LYS A 142 3.39 14.89 20.01
C LYS A 142 3.86 15.46 18.67
N GLY A 143 5.14 15.84 18.61
CA GLY A 143 5.78 16.28 17.37
C GLY A 143 6.34 15.13 16.55
N CYS A 144 5.75 14.86 15.38
CA CYS A 144 6.15 13.77 14.48
C CYS A 144 7.64 13.84 14.10
N TRP A 145 8.08 14.99 13.58
CA TRP A 145 9.45 15.14 13.10
C TRP A 145 10.48 15.19 14.22
N GLU A 146 10.09 15.66 15.40
CA GLU A 146 10.95 15.59 16.59
C GLU A 146 11.11 14.14 17.05
N ASP A 147 10.03 13.36 17.13
CA ASP A 147 10.10 11.92 17.44
C ASP A 147 10.93 11.15 16.39
N ILE A 148 10.79 11.46 15.10
CA ILE A 148 11.63 10.88 14.03
C ILE A 148 13.11 11.26 14.22
N CYS A 149 13.40 12.53 14.55
CA CYS A 149 14.77 13.00 14.78
C CYS A 149 15.42 12.23 15.93
N HIS A 150 14.73 12.10 17.06
CA HIS A 150 15.19 11.31 18.20
C HIS A 150 15.37 9.84 17.84
N ALA A 151 14.42 9.22 17.13
CA ALA A 151 14.55 7.83 16.70
C ALA A 151 15.79 7.59 15.82
N ILE A 152 16.13 8.54 14.95
CA ILE A 152 17.35 8.47 14.13
C ILE A 152 18.61 8.63 15.01
N LEU A 153 18.61 9.61 15.92
CA LEU A 153 19.73 9.90 16.82
C LEU A 153 20.05 8.71 17.74
N GLU A 154 19.01 8.07 18.28
CA GLU A 154 19.10 6.96 19.24
C GLU A 154 19.30 5.59 18.55
N ALA A 155 19.25 5.52 17.21
CA ALA A 155 19.49 4.28 16.50
C ALA A 155 20.94 3.79 16.68
N HIS A 156 21.10 2.51 17.01
CA HIS A 156 22.41 1.86 17.21
C HIS A 156 22.79 0.85 16.12
N HIS A 157 21.82 0.37 15.34
CA HIS A 157 22.04 -0.74 14.39
C HIS A 157 21.55 -0.45 12.99
N LEU A 158 20.33 0.10 12.86
CA LEU A 158 19.62 0.12 11.59
C LEU A 158 18.71 1.33 11.46
N ILE A 159 18.75 1.97 10.29
CA ILE A 159 17.79 2.99 9.88
C ILE A 159 17.32 2.65 8.46
N TYR A 160 16.04 2.37 8.29
CA TYR A 160 15.39 2.16 6.99
C TYR A 160 14.42 3.29 6.68
N ILE A 161 14.60 3.93 5.54
CA ILE A 161 13.71 4.99 5.05
C ILE A 161 13.22 4.61 3.66
N VAL A 162 11.90 4.60 3.49
CA VAL A 162 11.24 4.43 2.19
C VAL A 162 10.36 5.64 1.98
N GLY A 163 10.51 6.33 0.84
CA GLY A 163 9.77 7.56 0.59
C GLY A 163 9.51 7.79 -0.88
N TRP A 164 8.34 8.37 -1.17
CA TRP A 164 8.03 8.87 -2.52
C TRP A 164 9.00 10.00 -2.93
N SER A 165 9.35 10.88 -1.99
CA SER A 165 10.44 11.83 -2.13
C SER A 165 11.14 11.96 -0.78
N VAL A 166 12.46 12.00 -0.79
CA VAL A 166 13.29 12.25 0.40
C VAL A 166 14.15 13.45 0.07
N PHE A 167 13.99 14.55 0.80
CA PHE A 167 14.78 15.76 0.58
C PHE A 167 15.83 15.93 1.67
N HIS A 168 17.09 15.66 1.31
CA HIS A 168 18.20 15.60 2.27
C HIS A 168 18.44 16.93 3.03
N LYS A 169 18.09 18.09 2.45
CA LYS A 169 18.32 19.40 3.06
C LYS A 169 17.31 19.80 4.15
N VAL A 170 16.24 19.04 4.35
CA VAL A 170 15.23 19.40 5.34
C VAL A 170 15.78 19.26 6.76
N ARG A 171 15.46 20.23 7.63
CA ARG A 171 15.68 20.10 9.08
C ARG A 171 14.41 19.58 9.73
N LEU A 172 14.54 18.48 10.48
CA LEU A 172 13.43 17.81 11.15
C LEU A 172 12.89 18.64 12.32
N VAL A 173 13.77 19.17 13.16
CA VAL A 173 13.35 20.04 14.26
C VAL A 173 13.75 21.48 13.96
N ARG A 174 12.74 22.36 14.02
CA ARG A 174 12.88 23.80 13.79
C ARG A 174 12.47 24.60 15.02
N GLU A 175 11.52 24.06 15.78
CA GLU A 175 11.04 24.58 17.06
C GLU A 175 11.08 23.42 18.07
N PRO A 176 12.16 23.26 18.85
CA PRO A 176 12.29 22.17 19.82
C PRO A 176 11.26 22.29 20.94
N THR A 177 10.73 21.15 21.40
CA THR A 177 9.80 21.14 22.53
C THR A 177 10.53 21.52 23.82
N PRO A 178 9.99 22.44 24.65
CA PRO A 178 10.60 22.81 25.93
C PRO A 178 10.90 21.59 26.81
N GLY A 179 12.12 21.50 27.33
CA GLY A 179 12.56 20.37 28.17
C GLY A 179 12.96 19.11 27.40
N ARG A 180 12.86 19.11 26.06
CA ARG A 180 13.31 18.03 25.19
C ARG A 180 14.56 18.46 24.43
N ASN A 181 15.71 18.28 25.06
CA ASN A 181 16.99 18.72 24.49
C ASN A 181 17.38 17.88 23.28
N LEU A 182 17.85 18.55 22.23
CA LEU A 182 18.47 17.91 21.07
C LEU A 182 19.99 17.98 21.22
N PRO A 183 20.71 16.87 20.97
CA PRO A 183 22.16 16.94 20.82
C PRO A 183 22.50 17.75 19.56
N PRO A 184 23.74 18.27 19.42
CA PRO A 184 24.14 19.06 18.25
C PRO A 184 23.86 18.38 16.90
N ALA A 185 23.98 17.05 16.83
CA ALA A 185 23.66 16.27 15.63
C ALA A 185 22.17 16.39 15.23
N GLY A 186 21.26 16.64 16.17
CA GLY A 186 19.83 16.84 15.92
C GLY A 186 19.49 18.15 15.22
N GLU A 187 20.44 19.09 15.16
CA GLU A 187 20.28 20.35 14.43
C GLU A 187 20.63 20.23 12.94
N LEU A 188 21.28 19.14 12.54
CA LEU A 188 21.68 18.87 11.17
C LEU A 188 20.48 18.75 10.23
N CYS A 189 20.72 18.93 8.93
CA CYS A 189 19.74 18.50 7.93
C CYS A 189 19.63 16.96 7.93
N LEU A 190 18.50 16.43 7.45
CA LEU A 190 18.22 15.00 7.42
C LEU A 190 19.36 14.22 6.75
N GLY A 191 19.90 14.72 5.65
CA GLY A 191 21.00 14.11 4.92
C GLY A 191 22.26 13.98 5.76
N ASP A 192 22.69 15.07 6.38
CA ASP A 192 23.89 15.11 7.22
C ASP A 192 23.71 14.27 8.49
N LEU A 193 22.51 14.29 9.10
CA LEU A 193 22.18 13.43 10.23
C LEU A 193 22.30 11.94 9.87
N LEU A 194 21.79 11.53 8.71
CA LEU A 194 21.90 10.14 8.25
C LEU A 194 23.35 9.75 7.93
N LYS A 195 24.13 10.66 7.34
CA LYS A 195 25.58 10.45 7.14
C LYS A 195 26.31 10.30 8.48
N TYR A 196 26.03 11.18 9.43
CA TYR A 196 26.58 11.14 10.78
C TYR A 196 26.32 9.77 11.43
N LYS A 197 25.07 9.31 11.45
CA LYS A 197 24.73 7.98 12.00
C LYS A 197 25.41 6.84 11.25
N SER A 198 25.54 6.94 9.92
CA SER A 198 26.26 5.92 9.15
C SER A 198 27.75 5.83 9.49
N GLN A 199 28.38 6.96 9.84
CA GLN A 199 29.78 7.03 10.26
C GLN A 199 30.00 6.45 11.66
N GLU A 200 28.98 6.49 12.52
CA GLU A 200 28.97 5.79 13.82
C GLU A 200 28.81 4.26 13.69
N GLY A 201 28.66 3.74 12.46
CA GLY A 201 28.50 2.30 12.19
C GLY A 201 27.06 1.82 12.09
N VAL A 202 26.07 2.71 12.17
CA VAL A 202 24.65 2.37 11.96
C VAL A 202 24.42 2.07 10.47
N ARG A 203 23.75 0.98 10.15
CA ARG A 203 23.39 0.66 8.77
C ARG A 203 22.22 1.54 8.32
N VAL A 204 22.47 2.44 7.38
CA VAL A 204 21.44 3.35 6.85
C VAL A 204 21.10 2.99 5.41
N LEU A 205 19.86 2.57 5.17
CA LEU A 205 19.33 2.24 3.84
C LEU A 205 18.17 3.18 3.49
N VAL A 206 18.25 3.83 2.33
CA VAL A 206 17.22 4.74 1.81
C VAL A 206 16.74 4.22 0.46
N LEU A 207 15.44 3.96 0.36
CA LEU A 207 14.75 3.58 -0.88
C LEU A 207 13.83 4.74 -1.29
N ALA A 208 14.30 5.58 -2.20
CA ALA A 208 13.50 6.66 -2.78
C ALA A 208 12.81 6.18 -4.06
N TRP A 209 11.59 6.63 -4.33
CA TRP A 209 10.95 6.36 -5.63
C TRP A 209 11.76 7.02 -6.76
N ASP A 210 11.97 6.26 -7.84
CA ASP A 210 12.64 6.72 -9.06
C ASP A 210 11.64 7.44 -9.97
N ASP A 211 11.64 8.76 -9.94
CA ASP A 211 10.88 9.58 -10.88
C ASP A 211 11.62 9.57 -12.22
N LYS A 212 11.17 8.71 -13.13
CA LYS A 212 11.75 8.54 -14.47
C LYS A 212 11.77 9.81 -15.32
N THR A 213 11.03 10.85 -14.93
CA THR A 213 11.02 12.14 -15.62
C THR A 213 12.02 13.13 -15.03
N SER A 214 12.55 12.84 -13.85
CA SER A 214 13.65 13.57 -13.24
C SER A 214 14.96 13.14 -13.91
N HIS A 215 15.63 14.09 -14.55
CA HIS A 215 16.95 13.86 -15.11
C HIS A 215 17.83 15.02 -14.68
N SER A 216 18.92 14.69 -14.00
CA SER A 216 19.95 15.66 -13.65
C SER A 216 21.22 15.34 -14.43
N ASN A 217 21.27 15.83 -15.66
CA ASN A 217 22.49 15.84 -16.48
C ASN A 217 23.26 17.14 -16.22
N VAL A 218 24.58 17.12 -16.44
CA VAL A 218 25.54 18.21 -16.14
C VAL A 218 25.12 19.57 -16.75
N PHE A 219 24.24 19.58 -17.74
CA PHE A 219 23.78 20.78 -18.45
C PHE A 219 22.26 21.03 -18.37
N ILE A 220 21.47 20.11 -17.80
CA ILE A 220 20.00 20.22 -17.71
C ILE A 220 19.55 19.57 -16.39
N ASN A 221 19.05 20.40 -15.49
CA ASN A 221 18.23 19.96 -14.37
C ASN A 221 16.78 20.10 -14.80
N THR A 222 16.15 18.99 -15.17
CA THR A 222 14.70 18.95 -15.29
C THR A 222 14.18 18.54 -13.92
N GLU A 223 13.53 19.45 -13.21
CA GLU A 223 12.63 19.03 -12.13
C GLU A 223 11.64 18.06 -12.77
N GLY A 224 11.60 16.82 -12.28
CA GLY A 224 10.67 15.83 -12.77
C GLY A 224 9.24 16.39 -12.71
N LEU A 225 8.35 15.89 -13.57
CA LEU A 225 6.95 16.32 -13.63
C LEU A 225 6.23 16.23 -12.27
N MET A 226 6.81 15.47 -11.34
CA MET A 226 6.26 15.18 -10.02
C MET A 226 7.01 15.88 -8.87
N GLN A 227 7.90 16.84 -9.15
CA GLN A 227 8.62 17.66 -8.13
C GLN A 227 9.29 16.82 -7.02
N THR A 228 9.97 15.75 -7.42
CA THR A 228 10.75 14.91 -6.51
C THR A 228 12.22 15.36 -6.41
N HIS A 229 12.90 14.94 -5.35
CA HIS A 229 14.34 15.24 -5.11
C HIS A 229 15.19 13.96 -5.08
N ASP A 230 14.72 12.90 -5.72
CA ASP A 230 15.29 11.56 -5.69
C ASP A 230 16.73 11.51 -6.24
N GLU A 231 16.97 12.06 -7.43
CA GLU A 231 18.29 12.12 -8.05
C GLU A 231 19.28 13.00 -7.28
N GLU A 232 18.81 14.15 -6.78
CA GLU A 232 19.62 15.04 -5.93
C GLU A 232 20.03 14.34 -4.64
N THR A 233 19.08 13.68 -3.97
CA THR A 233 19.32 12.95 -2.73
C THR A 233 20.22 11.73 -2.95
N ARG A 234 20.05 10.98 -4.05
CA ARG A 234 20.99 9.89 -4.40
C ARG A 234 22.41 10.44 -4.58
N LYS A 235 22.57 11.52 -5.34
CA LYS A 235 23.87 12.15 -5.57
C LYS A 235 24.51 12.61 -4.27
N PHE A 236 23.72 13.18 -3.35
CA PHE A 236 24.18 13.60 -2.04
C PHE A 236 24.80 12.44 -1.23
N PHE A 237 24.25 11.23 -1.33
CA PHE A 237 24.75 10.04 -0.61
C PHE A 237 25.83 9.22 -1.35
N LYS A 238 26.14 9.52 -2.62
CA LYS A 238 27.03 8.70 -3.48
C LYS A 238 28.41 8.38 -2.87
N HIS A 239 28.92 9.26 -2.01
CA HIS A 239 30.23 9.13 -1.38
C HIS A 239 30.16 9.04 0.16
N SER A 240 29.04 8.57 0.70
CA SER A 240 28.90 8.24 2.13
C SER A 240 28.64 6.76 2.35
N SER A 241 28.60 6.35 3.63
CA SER A 241 28.23 4.98 4.02
C SER A 241 26.71 4.72 4.00
N VAL A 242 25.93 5.71 3.58
CA VAL A 242 24.48 5.59 3.40
C VAL A 242 24.20 4.93 2.05
N ILE A 243 23.45 3.83 2.05
CA ILE A 243 23.06 3.15 0.82
C ILE A 243 21.73 3.75 0.36
N CYS A 244 21.78 4.61 -0.67
CA CYS A 244 20.60 5.22 -1.28
C CYS A 244 20.32 4.59 -2.65
N THR A 245 19.13 4.02 -2.82
CA THR A 245 18.69 3.36 -4.06
C THR A 245 17.41 4.01 -4.57
N LEU A 246 17.38 4.27 -5.88
CA LEU A 246 16.18 4.70 -6.59
C LEU A 246 15.39 3.47 -7.02
N SER A 247 14.11 3.43 -6.66
CA SER A 247 13.22 2.28 -6.86
C SER A 247 12.15 2.62 -7.90
N PRO A 248 12.30 2.18 -9.16
CA PRO A 248 11.28 2.40 -10.17
C PRO A 248 10.04 1.59 -9.86
N ARG A 249 8.87 2.23 -10.04
CA ARG A 249 7.59 1.54 -10.03
C ARG A 249 7.12 1.31 -11.45
N TYR A 250 6.80 0.07 -11.76
CA TYR A 250 6.13 -0.31 -12.99
C TYR A 250 4.69 -0.69 -12.63
N ALA A 251 3.73 -0.12 -13.37
CA ALA A 251 2.34 -0.57 -13.28
C ALA A 251 2.27 -2.05 -13.66
N SER A 252 1.33 -2.79 -13.05
CA SER A 252 1.07 -4.15 -13.50
C SER A 252 0.59 -4.09 -14.94
N SER A 253 1.30 -4.75 -15.86
CA SER A 253 0.86 -4.95 -17.24
C SER A 253 -0.08 -6.14 -17.41
N LYS A 254 -0.37 -6.86 -16.31
CA LYS A 254 -1.30 -7.98 -16.30
C LYS A 254 -2.72 -7.46 -16.07
N LEU A 255 -3.51 -7.45 -17.14
CA LEU A 255 -4.97 -7.57 -17.11
C LEU A 255 -5.36 -9.05 -17.19
#